data_AF-A0A5N5JID6-F1
#
_entry.id   AF-A0A5N5JID6-F1
#
_cell.length_a   1.000
_cell.length_b   1.000
_cell.length_c   1.000
_cell.angle_alpha   90.00
_cell.angle_beta   90.00
_cell.angle_gamma   90.00
#
_symmetry.space_group_name_H-M   'P 1'
#
loop_
_entity.id
_entity.type
_entity.pdbx_description
1 polymer ?
#
loop_
_entity_poly.entity_id
_entity_poly.type
_entity_poly.pdbx_seq_one_letter_code
_entity_poly.pdbx_strand_id
1 'polypeptide(L)'
;MLKVGFSCAKNTLCAVNAVYLLVGVSLMAVAAYGKSFGIVWTLRIISVVMVVGVFLIFVSILGIIGALRQNQIVLFTYILAMALMFIFQFTASCFCLALRREQQEKLLSMSWEMMSNETRRSLEQQLDCCGVINSAVKQHVFHTDVNLCTAACKTTAHCFTCGDLMLQHAAETLSFLGGVGLFCSFSQLVTMWLAVRYRNQKNPQISSRTSS
;
A
#
# COMPACT_ATOMS: atom_id res chain seq x y z
N MET A 1 -19.53 -33.83 9.80
CA MET A 1 -19.23 -32.38 9.98
C MET A 1 -17.75 -32.03 9.93
N LEU A 2 -16.85 -32.71 10.67
CA LEU A 2 -15.40 -32.40 10.72
C LEU A 2 -14.70 -32.37 9.34
N LYS A 3 -14.98 -33.34 8.46
CA LYS A 3 -14.41 -33.39 7.09
C LYS A 3 -14.85 -32.20 6.22
N VAL A 4 -16.11 -31.79 6.32
CA VAL A 4 -16.68 -30.67 5.53
C VAL A 4 -16.05 -29.34 5.95
N GLY A 5 -15.93 -29.10 7.27
CA GLY A 5 -15.29 -27.89 7.79
C GLY A 5 -13.81 -27.78 7.45
N PHE A 6 -13.09 -28.92 7.44
CA PHE A 6 -11.68 -28.98 7.05
C PHE A 6 -11.48 -28.64 5.57
N SER A 7 -12.26 -29.26 4.67
CA SER A 7 -12.18 -28.98 3.23
C SER A 7 -12.60 -27.55 2.89
N CYS A 8 -13.61 -27.01 3.57
CA CYS A 8 -14.02 -25.62 3.40
C CYS A 8 -12.89 -24.65 3.81
N ALA A 9 -12.31 -24.83 5.00
CA ALA A 9 -11.19 -23.99 5.45
C ALA A 9 -9.99 -24.07 4.50
N LYS A 10 -9.62 -25.27 4.05
CA LYS A 10 -8.56 -25.49 3.06
C LYS A 10 -8.84 -24.75 1.76
N ASN A 11 -10.02 -24.93 1.18
CA ASN A 11 -10.37 -24.32 -0.11
C ASN A 11 -10.44 -22.80 -0.01
N THR A 12 -11.00 -22.25 1.07
CA THR A 12 -11.04 -20.81 1.32
C THR A 12 -9.63 -20.23 1.47
N LEU A 13 -8.74 -20.88 2.24
CA LEU A 13 -7.34 -20.45 2.38
C LEU A 13 -6.60 -20.49 1.04
N CYS A 14 -6.80 -21.53 0.24
CA CYS A 14 -6.24 -21.61 -1.12
C CYS A 14 -6.80 -20.51 -2.03
N ALA A 15 -8.11 -20.27 -2.02
CA ALA A 15 -8.75 -19.26 -2.86
C ALA A 15 -8.27 -17.84 -2.52
N VAL A 16 -8.21 -17.49 -1.23
CA VAL A 16 -7.74 -16.18 -0.77
C VAL A 16 -6.28 -15.96 -1.19
N ASN A 17 -5.40 -16.95 -0.98
CA ASN A 17 -4.00 -16.83 -1.39
C ASN A 17 -3.81 -16.87 -2.92
N ALA A 18 -4.69 -17.54 -3.68
CA ALA A 18 -4.67 -17.48 -5.14
C ALA A 18 -5.01 -16.06 -5.64
N VAL A 19 -5.98 -15.39 -5.01
CA VAL A 19 -6.28 -13.98 -5.30
C VAL A 19 -5.08 -13.09 -4.98
N TYR A 20 -4.44 -13.27 -3.82
CA TYR A 20 -3.24 -12.50 -3.47
C TYR A 20 -2.07 -12.74 -4.44
N LEU A 21 -1.91 -13.96 -4.93
CA LEU A 21 -0.92 -14.28 -5.96
C LEU A 21 -1.21 -13.53 -7.27
N LEU A 22 -2.47 -13.51 -7.73
CA LEU A 22 -2.88 -12.77 -8.92
C LEU A 22 -2.65 -11.27 -8.79
N VAL A 23 -2.97 -10.69 -7.62
CA VAL A 23 -2.69 -9.28 -7.32
C VAL A 23 -1.19 -9.01 -7.36
N GLY A 24 -0.37 -9.85 -6.72
CA GLY A 24 1.09 -9.71 -6.73
C GLY A 24 1.69 -9.76 -8.13
N VAL A 25 1.28 -10.73 -8.97
CA VAL A 25 1.72 -10.83 -10.37
C VAL A 25 1.27 -9.61 -11.18
N SER A 26 0.05 -9.12 -10.97
CA SER A 26 -0.46 -7.93 -11.65
C SER A 26 0.36 -6.68 -11.30
N LEU A 27 0.73 -6.51 -10.03
CA LEU A 27 1.62 -5.41 -9.60
C LEU A 27 2.99 -5.48 -10.28
N MET A 28 3.55 -6.67 -10.43
CA MET A 28 4.83 -6.87 -11.14
C MET A 28 4.70 -6.54 -12.62
N ALA A 29 3.62 -6.98 -13.26
CA ALA A 29 3.36 -6.71 -14.67
C ALA A 29 3.21 -5.20 -14.93
N VAL A 30 2.44 -4.48 -14.10
CA VAL A 30 2.25 -3.03 -14.23
C VAL A 30 3.57 -2.27 -14.02
N ALA A 31 4.36 -2.66 -13.01
CA ALA A 31 5.66 -2.03 -12.76
C ALA A 31 6.67 -2.27 -13.90
N ALA A 32 6.68 -3.47 -14.49
CA ALA A 32 7.51 -3.78 -15.65
C ALA A 32 7.06 -3.03 -16.91
N TYR A 33 5.74 -2.95 -17.15
CA TYR A 33 5.17 -2.22 -18.28
C TYR A 33 5.49 -0.71 -18.20
N GLY A 34 5.35 -0.11 -17.01
CA GLY A 34 5.67 1.30 -16.78
C GLY A 34 7.11 1.68 -17.17
N LYS A 35 8.07 0.76 -16.96
CA LYS A 35 9.47 0.94 -17.37
C LYS A 35 9.65 0.96 -18.90
N SER A 36 8.86 0.17 -19.64
CA SER A 36 9.02 0.02 -21.09
C SER A 36 8.45 1.19 -21.89
N PHE A 37 7.46 1.92 -21.36
CA PHE A 37 6.79 3.03 -22.06
C PHE A 37 7.37 4.41 -21.75
N GLY A 38 8.48 4.49 -21.01
CA GLY A 38 9.09 5.77 -20.66
C GLY A 38 8.19 6.67 -19.79
N ILE A 39 7.17 6.11 -19.14
CA ILE A 39 6.33 6.85 -18.19
C ILE A 39 7.22 7.22 -17.01
N VAL A 40 7.42 8.52 -16.79
CA VAL A 40 8.31 9.06 -15.75
C VAL A 40 7.65 8.93 -14.38
N TRP A 41 7.48 7.69 -13.90
CA TRP A 41 7.28 7.45 -12.48
C TRP A 41 8.61 7.66 -11.78
N THR A 42 8.60 8.28 -10.60
CA THR A 42 9.82 8.37 -9.80
C THR A 42 10.31 6.95 -9.47
N LEU A 43 11.63 6.72 -9.56
CA LEU A 43 12.26 5.42 -9.25
C LEU A 43 11.83 4.86 -7.88
N ARG A 44 11.51 5.76 -6.95
CA ARG A 44 10.98 5.45 -5.62
C ARG A 44 9.60 4.78 -5.66
N ILE A 45 8.69 5.21 -6.53
CA ILE A 45 7.35 4.62 -6.63
C ILE A 45 7.45 3.22 -7.22
N ILE A 46 8.25 3.06 -8.28
CA ILE A 46 8.47 1.77 -8.93
C ILE A 46 9.08 0.77 -7.94
N SER A 47 10.10 1.17 -7.16
CA SER A 47 10.74 0.25 -6.21
C SER A 47 9.80 -0.22 -5.12
N VAL A 48 8.93 0.66 -4.59
CA VAL A 48 7.92 0.29 -3.59
C VAL A 48 6.93 -0.74 -4.16
N VAL A 49 6.37 -0.49 -5.35
CA VAL A 49 5.42 -1.41 -5.99
C VAL A 49 6.07 -2.78 -6.26
N MET A 50 7.33 -2.78 -6.71
CA MET A 50 8.11 -4.01 -6.94
C MET A 50 8.28 -4.85 -5.68
N VAL A 51 8.73 -4.22 -4.59
CA VAL A 51 8.95 -4.92 -3.31
C VAL A 51 7.64 -5.48 -2.76
N VAL A 52 6.55 -4.70 -2.81
CA VAL A 52 5.23 -5.14 -2.35
C VAL A 52 4.74 -6.34 -3.15
N GLY A 53 4.82 -6.32 -4.47
CA GLY A 53 4.35 -7.43 -5.30
C GLY A 53 5.15 -8.72 -5.10
N VAL A 54 6.49 -8.66 -5.02
CA VAL A 54 7.32 -9.84 -4.72
C VAL A 54 6.97 -10.44 -3.36
N PHE A 55 6.82 -9.58 -2.34
CA PHE A 55 6.45 -10.03 -1.00
C PHE A 55 5.06 -10.69 -0.96
N LEU A 56 4.07 -10.12 -1.64
CA LEU A 56 2.74 -10.72 -1.77
C LEU A 56 2.78 -12.09 -2.45
N ILE A 57 3.55 -12.25 -3.52
CA ILE A 57 3.73 -13.54 -4.20
C ILE A 57 4.33 -14.57 -3.23
N PHE A 58 5.38 -14.19 -2.51
CA PHE A 58 6.03 -15.08 -1.54
C PHE A 58 5.08 -15.55 -0.43
N VAL A 59 4.36 -14.63 0.22
CA VAL A 59 3.38 -14.96 1.27
C VAL A 59 2.24 -15.83 0.71
N SER A 60 1.77 -15.54 -0.51
CA SER A 60 0.72 -16.32 -1.17
C SER A 60 1.14 -17.76 -1.45
N ILE A 61 2.39 -17.97 -1.89
CA ILE A 61 2.94 -19.31 -2.11
C ILE A 61 3.03 -20.07 -0.78
N LEU A 62 3.52 -19.44 0.29
CA LEU A 62 3.56 -20.05 1.62
C LEU A 62 2.15 -20.43 2.11
N GLY A 63 1.15 -19.57 1.88
CA GLY A 63 -0.24 -19.84 2.23
C GLY A 63 -0.83 -21.04 1.47
N ILE A 64 -0.60 -21.11 0.15
CA ILE A 64 -1.05 -22.24 -0.69
C ILE A 64 -0.35 -23.54 -0.27
N ILE A 65 0.98 -23.54 -0.12
CA ILE A 65 1.74 -24.73 0.30
C ILE A 65 1.31 -25.15 1.72
N GLY A 66 1.15 -24.21 2.64
CA GLY A 66 0.67 -24.45 4.00
C GLY A 66 -0.72 -25.08 4.02
N ALA A 67 -1.63 -24.61 3.18
CA ALA A 67 -2.97 -25.19 3.03
C ALA A 67 -2.95 -26.59 2.39
N LEU A 68 -2.18 -26.79 1.33
CA LEU A 68 -2.14 -28.05 0.57
C LEU A 68 -1.41 -29.17 1.30
N ARG A 69 -0.23 -28.88 1.87
CA ARG A 69 0.63 -29.86 2.55
C ARG A 69 0.29 -30.02 4.02
N GLN A 70 -0.47 -29.10 4.60
CA GLN A 70 -0.75 -29.02 6.04
C GLN A 70 0.54 -29.15 6.89
N ASN A 71 1.65 -28.64 6.37
CA ASN A 71 2.92 -28.66 7.09
C ASN A 71 2.86 -27.63 8.21
N GLN A 72 2.96 -28.11 9.45
CA GLN A 72 2.84 -27.32 10.67
C GLN A 72 3.82 -26.14 10.72
N ILE A 73 5.05 -26.32 10.22
CA ILE A 73 6.07 -25.26 10.21
C ILE A 73 5.70 -24.19 9.19
N VAL A 74 5.36 -24.59 7.96
CA VAL A 74 4.99 -23.63 6.89
C VAL A 74 3.75 -22.83 7.27
N LEU A 75 2.74 -23.49 7.83
CA LEU A 75 1.50 -22.83 8.25
C LEU A 75 1.75 -21.89 9.45
N PHE A 76 2.67 -22.23 10.36
CA PHE A 76 3.09 -21.33 11.43
C PHE A 76 3.80 -20.09 10.89
N THR A 77 4.78 -20.27 9.98
CA THR A 77 5.48 -19.15 9.33
C THR A 77 4.51 -18.25 8.58
N TYR A 78 3.54 -18.83 7.86
CA TYR A 78 2.49 -18.07 7.19
C TYR A 78 1.64 -17.24 8.17
N ILE A 79 1.18 -17.85 9.28
CA ILE A 79 0.39 -17.14 10.30
C ILE A 79 1.21 -15.98 10.92
N LEU A 80 2.50 -16.20 11.20
CA LEU A 80 3.39 -15.16 11.72
C LEU A 80 3.57 -14.01 10.72
N ALA A 81 3.81 -14.32 9.45
CA ALA A 81 3.93 -13.30 8.40
C ALA A 81 2.63 -12.48 8.26
N MET A 82 1.48 -13.14 8.28
CA MET A 82 0.18 -12.49 8.25
C MET A 82 -0.08 -11.62 9.50
N ALA A 83 0.39 -12.03 10.67
CA ALA A 83 0.28 -11.21 11.89
C ALA A 83 1.14 -9.94 11.80
N LEU A 84 2.36 -10.04 11.29
CA LEU A 84 3.24 -8.88 11.09
C LEU A 84 2.62 -7.90 10.09
N MET A 85 2.17 -8.40 8.94
CA MET A 85 1.48 -7.58 7.94
C MET A 85 0.25 -6.87 8.51
N PHE A 86 -0.53 -7.56 9.36
CA PHE A 86 -1.68 -6.96 10.02
C PHE A 86 -1.26 -5.77 10.90
N ILE A 87 -0.21 -5.90 11.71
CA ILE A 87 0.29 -4.82 12.58
C ILE A 87 0.72 -3.61 11.73
N PHE A 88 1.50 -3.85 10.66
CA PHE A 88 1.95 -2.78 9.79
C PHE A 88 0.80 -2.07 9.10
N GLN A 89 -0.12 -2.83 8.49
CA GLN A 89 -1.24 -2.26 7.75
C GLN A 89 -2.23 -1.55 8.66
N PHE A 90 -2.54 -2.12 9.82
CA PHE A 90 -3.43 -1.48 10.78
C PHE A 90 -2.83 -0.16 11.28
N THR A 91 -1.54 -0.17 11.64
CA THR A 91 -0.83 1.04 12.09
C THR A 91 -0.80 2.11 10.99
N ALA A 92 -0.43 1.73 9.76
CA ALA A 92 -0.38 2.65 8.63
C ALA A 92 -1.77 3.21 8.29
N SER A 93 -2.81 2.38 8.36
CA SER A 93 -4.20 2.80 8.10
C SER A 93 -4.69 3.79 9.15
N CYS A 94 -4.47 3.48 10.43
CA CYS A 94 -4.78 4.40 11.53
C CYS A 94 -3.99 5.71 11.39
N PHE A 95 -2.71 5.64 11.01
CA PHE A 95 -1.90 6.82 10.77
C PHE A 95 -2.45 7.69 9.63
N CYS A 96 -2.83 7.08 8.50
CA CYS A 96 -3.40 7.81 7.36
C CYS A 96 -4.74 8.48 7.70
N LEU A 97 -5.59 7.81 8.49
CA LEU A 97 -6.87 8.35 8.94
C LEU A 97 -6.72 9.45 10.01
N ALA A 98 -5.72 9.34 10.88
CA ALA A 98 -5.50 10.27 11.99
C ALA A 98 -4.66 11.51 11.59
N LEU A 99 -4.11 11.55 10.38
CA LEU A 99 -3.21 12.62 9.95
C LEU A 99 -3.97 13.95 9.83
N ARG A 100 -3.58 14.94 10.66
CA ARG A 100 -4.18 16.28 10.65
C ARG A 100 -3.51 17.19 9.60
N ARG A 101 -4.23 18.23 9.17
CA ARG A 101 -3.75 19.24 8.20
C ARG A 101 -2.39 19.84 8.59
N GLU A 102 -2.22 20.24 9.85
CA GLU A 102 -0.94 20.76 10.36
C GLU A 102 0.23 19.79 10.17
N GLN A 103 0.00 18.48 10.34
CA GLN A 103 1.04 17.47 10.14
C GLN A 103 1.33 17.24 8.65
N GLN A 104 0.30 17.30 7.81
CA GLN A 104 0.46 17.23 6.36
C GLN A 104 1.26 18.43 5.83
N GLU A 105 0.97 19.64 6.28
CA GLU A 105 1.71 20.86 5.92
C GLU A 105 3.19 20.77 6.30
N LYS A 106 3.47 20.28 7.50
CA LYS A 106 4.83 20.07 7.99
C LYS A 106 5.59 19.06 7.12
N LEU A 107 4.96 17.92 6.82
CA LEU A 107 5.56 16.87 6.00
C LEU A 107 5.77 17.33 4.55
N LEU A 108 4.78 18.03 3.97
CA LEU A 108 4.88 18.60 2.64
C LEU A 108 6.03 19.59 2.56
N SER A 109 6.15 20.49 3.55
CA SER A 109 7.20 21.51 3.55
C SER A 109 8.59 20.89 3.61
N MET A 110 8.80 19.92 4.50
CA MET A 110 10.06 19.17 4.56
C MET A 110 10.35 18.46 3.23
N SER A 111 9.32 17.83 2.66
CA SER A 111 9.46 17.11 1.39
C SER A 111 9.78 18.05 0.23
N TRP A 112 9.15 19.22 0.20
CA TRP A 112 9.37 20.25 -0.81
C TRP A 112 10.82 20.75 -0.77
N GLU A 113 11.34 21.03 0.42
CA GLU A 113 12.74 21.46 0.62
C GLU A 113 13.75 20.39 0.17
N MET A 114 13.43 19.11 0.34
CA MET A 114 14.28 18.00 -0.12
C MET A 114 14.19 17.75 -1.64
N MET A 115 13.17 18.26 -2.33
CA MET A 115 13.03 18.11 -3.78
C MET A 115 13.98 19.06 -4.54
N SER A 116 14.49 18.59 -5.69
CA SER A 116 15.25 19.42 -6.61
C SER A 116 14.37 20.43 -7.34
N ASN A 117 14.95 21.54 -7.79
CA ASN A 117 14.24 22.58 -8.52
C ASN A 117 13.53 22.04 -9.79
N GLU A 118 14.15 21.09 -10.50
CA GLU A 118 13.52 20.46 -11.68
C GLU A 118 12.26 19.67 -11.32
N THR A 119 12.28 18.95 -10.18
CA THR A 119 11.10 18.21 -9.71
C THR A 119 9.98 19.15 -9.30
N ARG A 120 10.32 20.25 -8.62
CA ARG A 120 9.35 21.29 -8.23
C ARG A 120 8.70 21.92 -9.46
N ARG A 121 9.49 22.34 -10.46
CA ARG A 121 8.97 22.91 -11.72
C ARG A 121 8.07 21.94 -12.48
N SER A 122 8.46 20.67 -12.56
CA SER A 122 7.64 19.63 -13.20
C SER A 122 6.29 19.48 -12.49
N LEU A 123 6.28 19.48 -11.15
CA LEU A 123 5.05 19.46 -10.36
C LEU A 123 4.19 20.71 -10.57
N GLU A 124 4.80 21.90 -10.54
CA GLU A 124 4.13 23.18 -10.79
C GLU A 124 3.46 23.22 -12.18
N GLN A 125 4.13 22.73 -13.22
CA GLN A 125 3.57 22.63 -14.57
C GLN A 125 2.45 21.58 -14.67
N GLN A 126 2.62 20.41 -14.04
CA GLN A 126 1.63 19.32 -14.11
C GLN A 126 0.34 19.65 -13.35
N LEU A 127 0.46 20.37 -12.23
CA LEU A 127 -0.66 20.74 -11.36
C LEU A 127 -1.20 22.15 -11.66
N ASP A 128 -0.58 22.87 -12.59
CA ASP A 128 -0.89 24.26 -12.95
C ASP A 128 -1.02 25.20 -11.73
N CYS A 129 0.01 25.18 -10.89
CA CYS A 129 0.11 25.93 -9.63
C CYS A 129 1.52 26.49 -9.43
N CYS A 130 1.73 27.42 -8.50
CA CYS A 130 3.07 27.98 -8.22
C CYS A 130 3.33 28.14 -6.72
N GLY A 131 4.52 27.70 -6.28
CA GLY A 131 4.98 27.85 -4.90
C GLY A 131 4.29 26.92 -3.90
N VAL A 132 4.99 26.60 -2.80
CA VAL A 132 4.52 25.63 -1.81
C VAL A 132 3.40 26.17 -0.91
N ILE A 133 3.69 27.05 0.04
CA ILE A 133 2.69 27.61 0.97
C ILE A 133 3.03 29.09 1.16
N ASN A 134 2.04 29.96 0.94
CA ASN A 134 2.17 31.39 1.19
C ASN A 134 2.02 31.67 2.69
N SER A 135 3.13 31.63 3.43
CA SER A 135 3.17 31.91 4.88
C SER A 135 4.33 32.85 5.21
N ALA A 136 4.14 33.72 6.21
CA ALA A 136 5.14 34.72 6.60
C ALA A 136 6.52 34.10 6.94
N VAL A 137 6.54 32.86 7.42
CA VAL A 137 7.78 32.14 7.78
C VAL A 137 8.51 31.57 6.55
N LYS A 138 7.79 31.26 5.46
CA LYS A 138 8.34 30.65 4.24
C LYS A 138 8.28 31.58 3.02
N GLN A 139 8.13 32.86 3.28
CA GLN A 139 7.99 33.92 2.28
C GLN A 139 9.12 33.88 1.23
N HIS A 140 10.37 33.69 1.66
CA HIS A 140 11.52 33.66 0.75
C HIS A 140 11.48 32.47 -0.23
N VAL A 141 11.13 31.28 0.27
CA VAL A 141 11.00 30.06 -0.55
C VAL A 141 9.84 30.22 -1.54
N PHE A 142 8.70 30.72 -1.04
CA PHE A 142 7.52 30.98 -1.86
C PHE A 142 7.81 31.96 -3.02
N HIS A 143 8.43 33.12 -2.76
CA HIS A 143 8.77 34.09 -3.81
C HIS A 143 9.76 33.53 -4.82
N THR A 144 10.75 32.77 -4.36
CA THR A 144 11.74 32.14 -5.24
C THR A 144 11.06 31.16 -6.19
N ASP A 145 10.25 30.25 -5.65
CA ASP A 145 9.52 29.25 -6.45
C ASP A 145 8.54 29.93 -7.43
N VAL A 146 7.75 30.91 -6.98
CA VAL A 146 6.83 31.67 -7.84
C VAL A 146 7.57 32.40 -8.97
N ASN A 147 8.75 32.97 -8.71
CA ASN A 147 9.56 33.64 -9.73
C ASN A 147 10.07 32.66 -10.79
N LEU A 148 10.49 31.46 -10.37
CA LEU A 148 11.01 30.39 -11.24
C LEU A 148 9.90 29.56 -11.90
N CYS A 149 8.65 29.69 -11.44
CA CYS A 149 7.49 28.96 -11.95
C CYS A 149 7.19 29.34 -13.41
N THR A 150 6.89 28.32 -14.21
CA THR A 150 6.56 28.42 -15.65
C THR A 150 5.18 27.84 -15.99
N ALA A 151 4.36 27.56 -14.97
CA ALA A 151 2.99 27.08 -15.14
C ALA A 151 2.10 28.10 -15.88
N ALA A 152 1.04 27.63 -16.54
CA ALA A 152 0.16 28.47 -17.35
C ALA A 152 -0.63 29.46 -16.47
N CYS A 153 -1.04 29.04 -15.27
CA CYS A 153 -1.73 29.84 -14.27
C CYS A 153 -1.06 31.19 -13.96
N LYS A 154 0.28 31.27 -14.10
CA LYS A 154 1.06 32.48 -13.83
C LYS A 154 0.79 33.57 -14.86
N THR A 155 0.47 33.18 -16.10
CA THR A 155 0.16 34.14 -17.19
C THR A 155 -1.27 34.69 -17.08
N THR A 156 -2.18 33.95 -16.44
CA THR A 156 -3.58 34.30 -16.27
C THR A 156 -3.88 35.06 -14.96
N ALA A 157 -2.86 35.43 -14.19
CA ALA A 157 -2.90 36.16 -12.90
C ALA A 157 -3.67 35.49 -11.74
N HIS A 158 -4.42 34.42 -11.99
CA HIS A 158 -5.06 33.59 -10.97
C HIS A 158 -4.32 32.26 -10.86
N CYS A 159 -3.35 32.18 -9.95
CA CYS A 159 -2.65 30.94 -9.66
C CYS A 159 -2.78 30.55 -8.19
N PHE A 160 -3.16 29.29 -7.94
CA PHE A 160 -3.23 28.72 -6.59
C PHE A 160 -1.85 28.30 -6.10
N THR A 161 -1.70 28.16 -4.78
CA THR A 161 -0.49 27.55 -4.22
C THR A 161 -0.52 26.05 -4.46
N CYS A 162 0.63 25.47 -4.85
CA CYS A 162 0.72 24.04 -5.04
C CYS A 162 0.51 23.28 -3.73
N GLY A 163 0.91 23.85 -2.60
CA GLY A 163 0.76 23.18 -1.32
C GLY A 163 -0.69 23.03 -0.91
N ASP A 164 -1.54 24.06 -1.07
CA ASP A 164 -2.97 23.93 -0.74
C ASP A 164 -3.63 22.83 -1.58
N LEU A 165 -3.34 22.80 -2.88
CA LEU A 165 -3.85 21.80 -3.81
C LEU A 165 -3.37 20.38 -3.45
N MET A 166 -2.06 20.23 -3.22
CA MET A 166 -1.46 18.95 -2.83
C MET A 166 -1.97 18.47 -1.47
N LEU A 167 -2.17 19.36 -0.50
CA LEU A 167 -2.70 19.01 0.82
C LEU A 167 -4.16 18.57 0.75
N GLN A 168 -4.97 19.22 -0.10
CA GLN A 168 -6.35 18.82 -0.32
C GLN A 168 -6.43 17.41 -0.92
N HIS A 169 -5.69 17.14 -2.00
CA HIS A 169 -5.65 15.80 -2.59
C HIS A 169 -5.02 14.77 -1.65
N ALA A 170 -4.00 15.14 -0.88
CA ALA A 170 -3.40 14.25 0.10
C ALA A 170 -4.40 13.85 1.19
N ALA A 171 -5.19 14.79 1.73
CA ALA A 171 -6.18 14.49 2.76
C ALA A 171 -7.26 13.52 2.28
N GLU A 172 -7.80 13.74 1.09
CA GLU A 172 -8.79 12.85 0.48
C GLU A 172 -8.20 11.46 0.22
N THR A 173 -7.01 11.42 -0.39
CA THR A 173 -6.31 10.18 -0.71
C THR A 173 -5.93 9.40 0.54
N LEU A 174 -5.42 10.06 1.58
CA LEU A 174 -5.05 9.43 2.85
C LEU A 174 -6.27 8.88 3.59
N SER A 175 -7.40 9.61 3.57
CA SER A 175 -8.64 9.13 4.16
C SER A 175 -9.13 7.87 3.44
N PHE A 176 -9.14 7.90 2.11
CA PHE A 176 -9.52 6.76 1.28
C PHE A 176 -8.57 5.55 1.50
N LEU A 177 -7.26 5.75 1.38
CA LEU A 177 -6.25 4.71 1.57
C LEU A 177 -6.29 4.13 2.99
N GLY A 178 -6.48 4.99 3.99
CA GLY A 178 -6.62 4.57 5.38
C GLY A 178 -7.87 3.73 5.60
N GLY A 179 -9.00 4.09 4.98
CA GLY A 179 -10.23 3.30 5.02
C GLY A 179 -10.09 1.92 4.35
N VAL A 180 -9.56 1.89 3.13
CA VAL A 180 -9.28 0.64 2.39
C VAL A 180 -8.30 -0.25 3.17
N GLY A 181 -7.23 0.35 3.70
CA GLY A 181 -6.25 -0.34 4.51
C GLY A 181 -6.87 -0.96 5.76
N LEU A 182 -7.73 -0.22 6.47
CA LEU A 182 -8.42 -0.73 7.65
C LEU A 182 -9.37 -1.89 7.31
N PHE A 183 -10.15 -1.77 6.24
CA PHE A 183 -11.02 -2.85 5.75
C PHE A 183 -10.22 -4.13 5.43
N CYS A 184 -9.12 -3.97 4.70
CA CYS A 184 -8.23 -5.08 4.37
C CYS A 184 -7.54 -5.67 5.63
N SER A 185 -7.23 -4.87 6.65
CA SER A 185 -6.72 -5.40 7.93
C SER A 185 -7.75 -6.27 8.64
N PHE A 186 -9.04 -5.93 8.60
CA PHE A 186 -10.09 -6.78 9.15
C PHE A 186 -10.27 -8.09 8.37
N SER A 187 -10.27 -8.05 7.04
CA SER A 187 -10.34 -9.28 6.22
C SER A 187 -9.11 -10.18 6.44
N GLN A 188 -7.94 -9.57 6.65
CA GLN A 188 -6.73 -10.27 7.01
C GLN A 188 -6.80 -10.92 8.40
N LEU A 189 -7.40 -10.24 9.39
CA LEU A 189 -7.62 -10.82 10.71
C LEU A 189 -8.50 -12.07 10.64
N VAL A 190 -9.57 -12.03 9.84
CA VAL A 190 -10.43 -13.20 9.58
C VAL A 190 -9.64 -14.33 8.90
N THR A 191 -8.81 -13.99 7.91
CA THR A 191 -7.94 -14.96 7.22
C THR A 191 -6.94 -15.60 8.17
N MET A 192 -6.32 -14.81 9.04
CA MET A 192 -5.38 -15.28 10.07
C MET A 192 -6.09 -16.20 11.08
N TRP A 193 -7.27 -15.82 11.55
CA TRP A 193 -8.09 -16.66 12.44
C TRP A 193 -8.44 -18.01 11.78
N LEU A 194 -8.83 -17.98 10.50
CA LEU A 194 -9.12 -19.20 9.73
C LEU A 194 -7.87 -20.08 9.60
N ALA A 195 -6.69 -19.49 9.35
CA ALA A 195 -5.43 -20.23 9.28
C ALA A 195 -5.03 -20.87 10.62
N VAL A 196 -5.20 -20.15 11.74
CA VAL A 196 -4.98 -20.69 13.09
C VAL A 196 -5.93 -21.86 13.37
N ARG A 197 -7.22 -21.70 13.04
CA ARG A 197 -8.21 -22.76 13.19
C ARG A 197 -7.86 -23.98 12.34
N TYR A 198 -7.48 -23.77 11.07
CA TYR A 198 -7.09 -24.83 10.14
C TYR A 198 -5.84 -25.59 10.63
N ARG A 199 -4.85 -24.88 11.18
CA ARG A 199 -3.66 -25.48 11.77
C ARG A 199 -3.99 -26.45 12.91
N ASN A 200 -4.94 -26.07 13.76
CA ASN A 200 -5.34 -26.85 14.93
C ASN A 200 -6.29 -28.02 14.60
N GLN A 201 -6.78 -28.13 13.35
CA GLN A 201 -7.60 -29.26 12.92
C GLN A 201 -6.74 -30.50 12.66
N LYS A 202 -7.14 -31.65 13.22
CA LYS A 202 -6.52 -32.94 12.90
C LYS A 202 -6.82 -33.31 11.45
N ASN A 203 -5.79 -33.73 10.70
CA ASN A 203 -5.95 -34.15 9.32
C ASN A 203 -6.83 -35.42 9.24
N PRO A 204 -8.02 -35.36 8.62
CA PRO A 204 -8.92 -36.50 8.56
C PRO A 204 -8.36 -37.68 7.72
N GLN A 205 -7.41 -37.41 6.81
CA GLN A 205 -6.77 -38.44 5.97
C GLN A 205 -5.75 -39.28 6.75
N ILE A 206 -5.11 -38.69 7.76
CA ILE A 206 -4.19 -39.42 8.65
C ILE A 206 -5.02 -40.30 9.60
N SER A 207 -6.12 -39.76 10.15
CA SER A 207 -6.98 -40.53 11.06
C SER A 207 -7.65 -41.74 10.41
N SER A 208 -7.97 -41.67 9.10
CA SER A 208 -8.56 -42.82 8.39
C SER A 208 -7.55 -43.92 8.04
N ARG A 209 -6.25 -43.61 7.97
CA ARG A 209 -5.19 -44.62 7.75
C ARG A 209 -4.80 -45.34 9.03
N THR A 210 -4.98 -44.70 10.18
CA THR A 210 -4.71 -45.30 11.50
C THR A 210 -5.87 -46.15 12.05
N SER A 211 -7.05 -46.10 11.41
CA SER A 211 -8.24 -46.85 11.80
C SER A 211 -8.53 -48.05 10.90
N SER A 212 -7.60 -48.39 10.00
CA SER A 212 -7.66 -49.53 9.08
C SER A 212 -6.41 -50.37 9.24
#